data_AF-A0A966CJJ7-F1
#
_entry.id   AF-A0A966CJJ7-F1
#
_cell.length_a   1.000
_cell.length_b   1.000
_cell.length_c   1.000
_cell.angle_alpha   90.00
_cell.angle_beta   90.00
_cell.angle_gamma   90.00
#
_symmetry.space_group_name_H-M   'P 1'
#
loop_
_entity.id
_entity.type
_entity.pdbx_description
1 polymer ?
#
loop_
_entity_poly.entity_id
_entity_poly.type
_entity_poly.pdbx_seq_one_letter_code
_entity_poly.pdbx_strand_id
1 'polypeptide(L)' 'MAFSYTNKRGVTYFLHSKSTTLKSGKIQTLYFFAKEKKAGVLEAVPAGYKVVETPNGLPVLKKT' A
#
# COMPACT_ATOMS: atom_id res chain seq x y z
N MET A 1 -10.69 -5.38 -9.85
CA MET A 1 -10.35 -6.22 -8.68
C MET A 1 -9.31 -5.51 -7.81
N ALA A 2 -9.45 -5.48 -6.49
CA ALA A 2 -8.47 -4.84 -5.61
C ALA A 2 -7.34 -5.81 -5.22
N PHE A 3 -6.09 -5.34 -5.23
CA PHE A 3 -4.95 -6.09 -4.72
C PHE A 3 -5.10 -6.30 -3.21
N SER A 4 -5.13 -7.56 -2.79
CA SER A 4 -5.18 -7.93 -1.38
C SER A 4 -3.97 -8.76 -0.97
N TYR A 5 -3.51 -8.55 0.25
CA TYR A 5 -2.43 -9.30 0.87
C TYR A 5 -2.86 -9.77 2.25
N THR A 6 -2.74 -11.07 2.52
CA THR A 6 -2.97 -11.65 3.85
C THR A 6 -1.63 -11.76 4.56
N ASN A 7 -1.52 -11.11 5.72
CA ASN A 7 -0.29 -11.15 6.51
C ASN A 7 -0.11 -12.51 7.23
N LYS A 8 1.05 -12.71 7.88
CA LYS A 8 1.33 -13.92 8.67
C LYS A 8 0.37 -14.16 9.85
N ARG A 9 -0.45 -13.16 10.20
CA ARG A 9 -1.46 -13.22 11.27
C ARG A 9 -2.86 -13.51 10.73
N GLY A 10 -3.02 -13.81 9.44
CA GLY A 10 -4.31 -14.11 8.81
C GLY A 10 -5.19 -12.88 8.55
N VAL A 11 -4.65 -11.67 8.70
CA VAL A 11 -5.39 -10.42 8.45
C VAL A 11 -5.19 -9.99 7.01
N THR A 12 -6.30 -9.79 6.30
CA THR A 12 -6.31 -9.30 4.93
C THR A 12 -6.25 -7.78 4.89
N TYR A 13 -5.33 -7.27 4.07
CA TYR A 13 -5.20 -5.87 3.76
C TYR A 13 -5.32 -5.65 2.25
N PHE A 14 -5.74 -4.45 1.87
CA PHE A 14 -5.86 -4.01 0.50
C PHE A 14 -4.88 -2.87 0.24
N LEU A 15 -4.24 -2.90 -0.93
CA LEU A 15 -3.32 -1.85 -1.34
C LEU A 15 -4.10 -0.61 -1.80
N HIS A 16 -3.66 0.56 -1.34
CA HIS A 16 -4.19 1.86 -1.72
C HIS A 16 -3.07 2.81 -2.11
N SER A 17 -3.44 3.85 -2.85
CA SER A 17 -2.59 4.98 -3.17
C SER A 17 -3.29 6.29 -2.81
N LYS A 18 -2.51 7.24 -2.31
CA LYS A 18 -2.96 8.61 -2.05
C LYS A 18 -1.88 9.58 -2.52
N SER A 19 -2.24 10.49 -3.41
CA SER A 19 -1.38 11.60 -3.79
C SER A 19 -1.48 12.68 -2.71
N THR A 20 -0.35 13.07 -2.15
CA THR A 20 -0.24 14.16 -1.19
C THR A 20 0.77 15.19 -1.68
N THR A 21 0.44 16.47 -1.53
CA THR A 21 1.33 17.57 -1.89
C THR A 21 2.22 17.88 -0.69
N LEU A 22 3.53 17.73 -0.87
CA LEU A 22 4.52 18.11 0.13
C LEU A 22 4.60 19.63 0.26
N LYS A 23 5.12 20.12 1.40
CA LYS A 23 5.31 21.56 1.65
C LYS A 23 6.17 22.27 0.58
N SER A 24 7.00 21.53 -0.14
CA SER A 24 7.82 22.03 -1.25
C SER A 24 7.09 22.13 -2.61
N GLY A 25 5.80 21.83 -2.66
CA GLY A 25 4.99 21.83 -3.88
C GLY A 25 5.07 20.56 -4.73
N LYS A 26 5.93 19.61 -4.36
CA LYS A 26 6.03 18.31 -5.06
C LYS A 26 4.86 17.40 -4.67
N ILE A 27 4.25 16.76 -5.67
CA ILE A 27 3.24 15.70 -5.46
C ILE A 27 3.98 14.39 -5.17
N GLN A 28 3.66 13.76 -4.04
CA GLN A 28 4.15 12.44 -3.67
C GLN A 28 2.99 11.46 -3.62
N THR A 29 3.12 10.34 -4.31
CA THR A 29 2.17 9.22 -4.19
C THR A 29 2.59 8.35 -3.02
N LEU A 30 1.75 8.30 -1.99
CA LEU A 30 1.88 7.41 -0.86
C LEU A 30 1.13 6.12 -1.14
N TYR A 31 1.82 4.98 -1.02
CA TYR A 31 1.20 3.66 -1.06
C TYR A 31 1.06 3.11 0.36
N PHE A 32 -0.12 2.58 0.68
CA PHE A 32 -0.41 2.07 2.01
C PHE A 32 -1.41 0.91 1.96
N PHE A 33 -1.36 0.08 3.00
CA PHE A 33 -2.27 -1.06 3.15
C PHE A 33 -3.33 -0.75 4.22
N ALA A 34 -4.60 -1.02 3.90
CA ALA A 34 -5.73 -0.83 4.82
C ALA A 34 -6.63 -2.07 4.82
N LYS A 35 -7.32 -2.33 5.94
CA LYS A 35 -8.20 -3.52 6.09
C LYS A 35 -9.49 -3.43 5.27
N GLU A 36 -9.86 -2.24 4.85
CA GLU A 36 -11.07 -1.96 4.08
C GLU A 36 -10.69 -1.37 2.74
N LYS A 37 -11.49 -1.67 1.71
CA LYS A 37 -11.36 -1.04 0.40
C LYS A 37 -11.98 0.35 0.46
N LYS A 38 -11.18 1.37 0.23
CA LYS A 38 -11.58 2.78 0.20
C LYS A 38 -11.16 3.41 -1.12
N ALA A 39 -11.47 4.70 -1.27
CA ALA A 39 -11.00 5.48 -2.42
C ALA A 39 -9.47 5.37 -2.56
N GLY A 40 -9.01 5.18 -3.79
CA GLY A 40 -7.60 5.00 -4.11
C GLY A 40 -7.09 3.57 -3.99
N VAL A 41 -7.97 2.57 -3.84
CA VAL A 41 -7.58 1.16 -3.91
C VAL A 41 -6.89 0.84 -5.25
N LEU A 42 -5.82 0.07 -5.19
CA LEU A 42 -5.08 -0.36 -6.37
C LEU A 42 -5.39 -1.82 -6.69
N GLU A 43 -5.33 -2.13 -7.97
CA GLU A 43 -5.57 -3.49 -8.48
C GLU A 43 -4.30 -4.33 -8.53
N ALA A 44 -3.13 -3.68 -8.58
CA ALA A 44 -1.83 -4.31 -8.63
C ALA A 44 -0.78 -3.49 -7.88
N VAL A 45 0.32 -4.15 -7.54
CA VAL A 45 1.50 -3.49 -6.98
C VAL A 45 2.18 -2.68 -8.09
N PRO A 46 2.48 -1.39 -7.89
CA PRO A 46 3.20 -0.58 -8.87
C PRO A 46 4.56 -1.17 -9.24
N ALA A 47 4.99 -0.96 -10.48
CA ALA A 47 6.29 -1.42 -10.95
C ALA A 47 7.44 -0.83 -10.11
N GLY A 48 8.45 -1.67 -9.81
CA GLY A 48 9.58 -1.27 -8.97
C GLY A 48 9.28 -1.25 -7.46
N TYR A 49 8.12 -1.79 -7.05
CA TYR A 49 7.79 -2.04 -5.65
C TYR A 49 7.51 -3.52 -5.42
N LYS A 50 7.83 -3.99 -4.22
CA LYS A 50 7.42 -5.29 -3.72
C LYS A 50 6.70 -5.16 -2.38
N VAL A 51 5.75 -6.05 -2.13
CA VAL A 51 5.13 -6.16 -0.81
C VAL A 51 6.10 -6.83 0.14
N VAL A 52 6.35 -6.20 1.27
CA VAL A 52 7.07 -6.80 2.40
C VAL A 52 6.24 -6.63 3.66
N GLU A 53 6.38 -7.57 4.58
CA GLU A 53 5.70 -7.51 5.87
C GLU A 53 6.69 -7.00 6.93
N THR A 54 6.27 -6.01 7.73
CA THR A 54 7.05 -5.54 8.87
C THR A 54 6.98 -6.55 10.03
N PRO A 55 7.88 -6.46 11.04
CA PRO A 55 7.85 -7.38 12.18
C PRO A 55 6.49 -7.41 12.92
N ASN A 56 5.80 -6.28 13.00
CA ASN A 56 4.46 -6.14 13.62
C ASN A 56 3.30 -6.67 12.73
N GLY A 57 3.60 -7.17 11.53
CA GLY A 57 2.62 -7.79 10.64
C GLY A 57 1.88 -6.82 9.71
N LEU A 58 2.35 -5.58 9.55
CA LEU A 58 1.77 -4.63 8.60
C LEU A 58 2.42 -4.83 7.21
N PRO A 59 1.64 -5.10 6.16
CA PRO A 59 2.18 -5.10 4.80
C PRO A 59 2.55 -3.67 4.38
N VAL A 60 3.72 -3.51 3.76
CA VAL A 60 4.21 -2.24 3.23
C VAL A 60 4.83 -2.46 1.85
N LEU A 61 4.87 -1.42 1.03
CA LEU A 61 5.61 -1.46 -0.23
C LEU A 61 7.06 -1.02 0.00
N LYS A 62 8.00 -1.88 -0.39
CA LYS A 62 9.43 -1.57 -0.44
C LYS A 62 9.83 -1.36 -1.89
N LYS A 63 10.51 -0.25 -2.19
CA LYS A 63 11.11 -0.03 -3.50
C LYS A 63 12.20 -1.07 -3.73
N THR A 64 12.13 -1.77 -4.86
CA THR A 64 13.17 -2.70 -5.34
C THR A 64 14.15 -1.99 -6.23
#